data_AF-A0A6G9ZHE8-F1
#
_entry.id   AF-A0A6G9ZHE8-F1
#
_cell.length_a   1.000
_cell.length_b   1.000
_cell.length_c   1.000
_cell.angle_alpha   90.00
_cell.angle_beta   90.00
_cell.angle_gamma   90.00
#
_symmetry.space_group_name_H-M   'P 1'
#
loop_
_entity.id
_entity.type
_entity.pdbx_description
1 polymer ?
#
loop_
_entity_poly.entity_id
_entity_poly.type
_entity_poly.pdbx_seq_one_letter_code
_entity_poly.pdbx_strand_id
1 'polypeptide(L)'
;MLLELADRKYVEALAAASDGEATRVFEDLAGEVASARIKGLRTGNGGPTGQLKFANLREFCTKLLFEIFARDVADSSVHKWCPEWWKHPEAWVRLEAVWRAFERMTRDGGTGVGLWLIQHADPQMAKLFDPEGTFKYCDGVRGHEYSGTAIPPLPHRDPPEELKNLFRTGEVDEPPSQPSGATGGAEHTAAQGAQATDEASDEVEDS
;
A
#
# COMPACT_ATOMS: atom_id res chain seq x y z
N MET A 1 -17.64 21.00 20.60
CA MET A 1 -16.54 21.84 21.10
C MET A 1 -15.49 21.05 21.87
N LEU A 2 -15.83 20.22 22.87
CA LEU A 2 -14.83 19.39 23.58
C LEU A 2 -14.25 18.23 22.76
N LEU A 3 -15.02 17.63 21.85
CA LEU A 3 -14.54 16.61 20.91
C LEU A 3 -13.52 17.16 19.90
N GLU A 4 -13.75 18.36 19.34
CA GLU A 4 -12.78 19.01 18.43
C GLU A 4 -11.46 19.38 19.14
N LEU A 5 -11.51 19.71 20.43
CA LEU A 5 -10.31 20.07 21.18
C LEU A 5 -9.44 18.85 21.54
N ALA A 6 -10.08 17.69 21.73
CA ALA A 6 -9.40 16.42 21.96
C ALA A 6 -8.74 15.91 20.68
N ASP A 7 -9.45 15.98 19.55
CA ASP A 7 -8.90 15.64 18.23
C ASP A 7 -7.71 16.55 17.89
N ARG A 8 -7.82 17.87 18.11
CA ARG A 8 -6.73 18.80 17.79
C ARG A 8 -5.47 18.56 18.62
N LYS A 9 -5.60 18.33 19.93
CA LYS A 9 -4.44 18.03 20.80
C LYS A 9 -3.81 16.67 20.48
N TYR A 10 -4.63 15.70 20.08
CA TYR A 10 -4.17 14.38 19.65
C TYR A 10 -3.38 14.46 18.34
N VAL A 11 -3.86 15.26 17.39
CA VAL A 11 -3.21 15.54 16.11
C VAL A 11 -1.91 16.35 16.29
N GLU A 12 -1.91 17.38 17.14
CA GLU A 12 -0.70 18.14 17.50
C GLU A 12 0.36 17.24 18.16
N ALA A 13 -0.05 16.28 19.00
CA ALA A 13 0.85 15.31 19.63
C ALA A 13 1.43 14.31 18.60
N LEU A 14 0.63 13.86 17.62
CA LEU A 14 1.12 13.04 16.51
C LEU A 14 2.13 13.79 15.62
N ALA A 15 1.87 15.08 15.34
CA ALA A 15 2.76 15.94 14.54
C ALA A 15 4.13 16.17 15.19
N ALA A 16 4.19 16.14 16.53
CA ALA A 16 5.44 16.25 17.27
C ALA A 16 6.18 14.92 17.40
N ALA A 17 5.50 13.78 17.20
CA ALA A 17 6.05 12.44 17.42
C ALA A 17 6.47 11.70 16.12
N SER A 18 5.92 12.08 14.98
CA SER A 18 6.31 11.65 13.63
C SER A 18 6.80 12.87 12.84
N ASP A 19 7.53 12.70 11.73
CA ASP A 19 7.95 13.80 10.82
C ASP A 19 6.76 14.54 10.15
N GLY A 20 5.53 14.34 10.66
CA GLY A 20 4.30 15.03 10.31
C GLY A 20 3.51 14.35 9.17
N GLU A 21 4.07 13.32 8.54
CA GLU A 21 3.41 12.65 7.40
C GLU A 21 2.17 11.86 7.84
N ALA A 22 2.26 11.06 8.90
CA ALA A 22 1.12 10.33 9.45
C ALA A 22 0.01 11.29 9.93
N THR A 23 0.38 12.44 10.49
CA THR A 23 -0.56 13.48 10.92
C THR A 23 -1.35 14.06 9.75
N ARG A 24 -0.67 14.45 8.67
CA ARG A 24 -1.33 14.98 7.46
C ARG A 24 -2.34 14.00 6.90
N VAL A 25 -1.98 12.71 6.86
CA VAL A 25 -2.88 11.64 6.43
C VAL A 25 -4.16 11.60 7.28
N PHE A 26 -4.03 11.69 8.62
CA PHE A 26 -5.21 11.68 9.50
C PHE A 26 -6.05 12.97 9.39
N GLU A 27 -5.42 14.13 9.17
CA GLU A 27 -6.11 15.40 8.95
C GLU A 27 -6.89 15.41 7.63
N ASP A 28 -6.26 15.00 6.53
CA ASP A 28 -6.89 14.88 5.20
C ASP A 28 -8.09 13.91 5.26
N LEU A 29 -7.90 12.77 5.94
CA LEU A 29 -8.94 11.79 6.21
C LEU A 29 -10.15 12.42 6.94
N ALA A 30 -9.90 13.14 8.03
CA ALA A 30 -10.96 13.77 8.81
C ALA A 30 -11.73 14.80 7.98
N GLY A 31 -11.01 15.58 7.16
CA GLY A 31 -11.59 16.56 6.24
C GLY A 31 -12.48 15.94 5.15
N GLU A 32 -12.01 14.87 4.50
CA GLU A 32 -12.76 14.14 3.48
C GLU A 32 -14.03 13.50 4.04
N VAL A 33 -13.92 12.85 5.19
CA VAL A 33 -15.04 12.20 5.87
C VAL A 33 -16.09 13.22 6.29
N ALA A 34 -15.68 14.33 6.88
CA ALA A 34 -16.58 15.42 7.26
C ALA A 34 -17.31 15.97 6.02
N SER A 35 -16.57 16.20 4.93
CA SER A 35 -17.11 16.68 3.66
C SER A 35 -18.09 15.69 3.01
N ALA A 36 -17.75 14.40 3.01
CA ALA A 36 -18.60 13.33 2.47
C ALA A 36 -19.88 13.15 3.29
N ARG A 37 -19.80 13.25 4.63
CA ARG A 37 -20.98 13.26 5.51
C ARG A 37 -21.89 14.45 5.24
N ILE A 38 -21.33 15.66 5.09
CA ILE A 38 -22.11 16.87 4.76
C ILE A 38 -22.81 16.72 3.40
N LYS A 39 -22.11 16.16 2.40
CA LYS A 39 -22.69 15.88 1.07
C LYS A 39 -23.81 14.84 1.16
N GLY A 40 -23.59 13.73 1.87
CA GLY A 40 -24.57 12.66 2.03
C GLY A 40 -25.82 13.08 2.79
N LEU A 41 -25.69 13.94 3.80
CA LEU A 41 -26.81 14.56 4.50
C LEU A 41 -27.65 15.48 3.57
N ARG A 42 -27.01 16.12 2.59
CA ARG A 42 -27.68 16.98 1.59
C ARG A 42 -28.38 16.20 0.48
N THR A 43 -27.84 15.05 0.08
CA THR A 43 -28.35 14.28 -1.08
C THR A 43 -29.27 13.11 -0.70
N GLY A 44 -29.52 12.85 0.58
CA GLY A 44 -30.36 11.73 1.05
C GLY A 44 -29.75 10.33 0.89
N ASN A 45 -28.67 10.21 0.11
CA ASN A 45 -27.79 9.04 0.05
C ASN A 45 -26.53 9.32 0.88
N GLY A 46 -26.50 8.84 2.13
CA GLY A 46 -25.27 8.79 2.91
C GLY A 46 -24.32 7.72 2.37
N GLY A 47 -23.26 8.11 1.66
CA GLY A 47 -22.21 7.17 1.25
C GLY A 47 -21.03 7.87 0.56
N PRO A 48 -19.81 7.85 1.15
CA PRO A 48 -18.61 8.39 0.50
C PRO A 48 -18.23 7.60 -0.75
N THR A 49 -17.90 8.37 -1.78
CA THR A 49 -17.39 8.02 -3.11
C THR A 49 -16.18 7.08 -3.07
N GLY A 50 -16.17 6.07 -3.94
CA GLY A 50 -15.30 4.88 -3.92
C GLY A 50 -13.82 5.06 -4.26
N GLN A 51 -13.16 6.10 -3.77
CA GLN A 51 -11.71 6.28 -3.92
C GLN A 51 -10.97 5.69 -2.71
N LEU A 52 -9.90 4.92 -2.97
CA LEU A 52 -8.97 4.48 -1.92
C LEU A 52 -8.15 5.68 -1.45
N LYS A 53 -7.85 5.74 -0.15
CA LYS A 53 -7.02 6.81 0.43
C LYS A 53 -5.55 6.63 0.09
N PHE A 54 -5.09 5.39 0.06
CA PHE A 54 -3.76 5.03 -0.41
C PHE A 54 -3.85 4.34 -1.76
N ALA A 55 -2.92 4.62 -2.67
CA ALA A 55 -2.95 4.03 -4.00
C ALA A 55 -2.63 2.52 -3.97
N ASN A 56 -1.85 2.08 -2.97
CA ASN A 56 -1.41 0.71 -2.80
C ASN A 56 -0.95 0.43 -1.36
N LEU A 57 -0.72 -0.86 -1.06
CA LEU A 57 -0.23 -1.34 0.23
C LEU A 57 1.08 -0.66 0.66
N ARG A 58 2.03 -0.50 -0.26
CA ARG A 58 3.33 0.11 0.04
C ARG A 58 3.14 1.53 0.59
N GLU A 59 2.31 2.33 -0.08
CA GLU A 59 2.05 3.71 0.34
C GLU A 59 1.38 3.77 1.71
N PHE A 60 0.37 2.93 1.95
CA PHE A 60 -0.27 2.79 3.26
C PHE A 60 0.74 2.44 4.36
N CYS A 61 1.60 1.46 4.09
CA CYS A 61 2.60 1.01 5.04
C CYS A 61 3.63 2.12 5.34
N THR A 62 4.23 2.73 4.33
CA THR A 62 5.34 3.67 4.52
C THR A 62 4.89 5.04 5.00
N LYS A 63 3.69 5.51 4.65
CA LYS A 63 3.22 6.85 5.02
C LYS A 63 2.42 6.89 6.32
N LEU A 64 1.91 5.73 6.77
CA LEU A 64 1.04 5.67 7.94
C LEU A 64 1.43 4.55 8.89
N LEU A 65 1.33 3.29 8.45
CA LEU A 65 1.38 2.17 9.40
C LEU A 65 2.74 2.07 10.11
N PHE A 66 3.85 2.19 9.37
CA PHE A 66 5.20 2.07 9.95
C PHE A 66 5.54 3.26 10.85
N GLU A 67 5.02 4.44 10.53
CA GLU A 67 5.17 5.64 11.36
C GLU A 67 4.46 5.47 12.72
N ILE A 68 3.21 5.03 12.72
CA ILE A 68 2.42 4.93 13.96
C ILE A 68 2.78 3.71 14.82
N PHE A 69 3.40 2.69 14.22
CA PHE A 69 3.90 1.49 14.92
C PHE A 69 5.42 1.47 15.07
N ALA A 70 6.09 2.62 14.95
CA ALA A 70 7.53 2.75 15.12
C ALA A 70 7.97 2.26 16.52
N ARG A 71 8.96 1.36 16.56
CA ARG A 71 9.53 0.75 17.77
C ARG A 71 11.00 0.44 17.57
N ASP A 72 11.72 0.26 18.67
CA ASP A 72 13.09 -0.26 18.60
C ASP A 72 13.08 -1.74 18.17
N VAL A 73 13.62 -1.98 16.98
CA VAL A 73 13.71 -3.28 16.31
C VAL A 73 15.14 -3.58 15.83
N ALA A 74 16.09 -2.65 16.05
CA ALA A 74 17.44 -2.75 15.53
C ALA A 74 18.31 -3.72 16.36
N ASP A 75 18.20 -3.66 17.68
CA ASP A 75 18.89 -4.54 18.62
C ASP A 75 17.91 -5.03 19.71
N SER A 76 16.76 -5.50 19.26
CA SER A 76 15.63 -5.84 20.14
C SER A 76 15.43 -7.35 20.21
N SER A 77 15.39 -7.87 21.45
CA SER A 77 14.98 -9.25 21.74
C SER A 77 13.47 -9.39 21.95
N VAL A 78 12.76 -8.27 22.10
CA VAL A 78 11.33 -8.22 22.42
C VAL A 78 10.48 -7.97 21.18
N HIS A 79 11.01 -7.24 20.19
CA HIS A 79 10.33 -6.99 18.92
C HIS A 79 11.22 -7.40 17.75
N LYS A 80 10.67 -8.18 16.82
CA LYS A 80 11.31 -8.53 15.56
C LYS A 80 10.70 -7.77 14.40
N TRP A 81 11.55 -7.39 13.45
CA TRP A 81 11.13 -6.77 12.21
C TRP A 81 12.08 -7.17 11.09
N CYS A 82 11.56 -7.25 9.87
CA CYS A 82 12.36 -7.37 8.67
C CYS A 82 12.14 -6.11 7.82
N PRO A 83 13.17 -5.28 7.55
CA PRO A 83 13.03 -4.14 6.63
C PRO A 83 12.66 -4.58 5.20
N GLU A 84 12.96 -5.84 4.84
CA GLU A 84 12.54 -6.46 3.59
C GLU A 84 11.24 -7.27 3.75
N TRP A 85 10.29 -6.75 4.53
CA TRP A 85 9.02 -7.40 4.91
C TRP A 85 8.24 -8.00 3.72
N TRP A 86 8.35 -7.41 2.53
CA TRP A 86 7.70 -7.91 1.31
C TRP A 86 8.20 -9.29 0.85
N LYS A 87 9.35 -9.76 1.34
CA LYS A 87 9.85 -11.12 1.11
C LYS A 87 9.11 -12.19 1.92
N HIS A 88 8.21 -11.79 2.82
CA HIS A 88 7.43 -12.70 3.68
C HIS A 88 5.96 -12.71 3.25
N PRO A 89 5.45 -13.79 2.63
CA PRO A 89 4.04 -13.88 2.21
C PRO A 89 3.06 -13.68 3.36
N GLU A 90 3.39 -14.19 4.56
CA GLU A 90 2.57 -13.97 5.75
C GLU A 90 2.48 -12.49 6.11
N ALA A 91 3.61 -11.76 6.07
CA ALA A 91 3.60 -10.32 6.35
C ALA A 91 2.77 -9.56 5.32
N TRP A 92 2.91 -9.92 4.04
CA TRP A 92 2.12 -9.32 2.96
C TRP A 92 0.62 -9.45 3.23
N VAL A 93 0.14 -10.68 3.51
CA VAL A 93 -1.29 -10.94 3.72
C VAL A 93 -1.81 -10.22 4.97
N ARG A 94 -1.03 -10.19 6.06
CA ARG A 94 -1.39 -9.46 7.29
C ARG A 94 -1.51 -7.96 7.04
N LEU A 95 -0.50 -7.36 6.40
CA LEU A 95 -0.49 -5.93 6.10
C LEU A 95 -1.59 -5.54 5.11
N GLU A 96 -1.84 -6.36 4.08
CA GLU A 96 -2.94 -6.19 3.14
C GLU A 96 -4.30 -6.22 3.85
N ALA A 97 -4.51 -7.15 4.78
CA ALA A 97 -5.75 -7.23 5.56
C ALA A 97 -5.95 -5.97 6.44
N VAL A 98 -4.88 -5.49 7.07
CA VAL A 98 -4.89 -4.24 7.86
C VAL A 98 -5.24 -3.04 6.98
N TRP A 99 -4.63 -2.93 5.80
CA TRP A 99 -4.91 -1.85 4.85
C TRP A 99 -6.35 -1.89 4.33
N ARG A 100 -6.85 -3.05 3.89
CA ARG A 100 -8.24 -3.19 3.43
C ARG A 100 -9.25 -2.85 4.50
N ALA A 101 -8.98 -3.24 5.75
CA ALA A 101 -9.81 -2.85 6.88
C ALA A 101 -9.79 -1.33 7.11
N PHE A 102 -8.62 -0.71 7.03
CA PHE A 102 -8.47 0.75 7.12
C PHE A 102 -9.32 1.46 6.05
N GLU A 103 -9.14 1.07 4.79
CA GLU A 103 -9.85 1.66 3.64
C GLU A 103 -11.36 1.52 3.78
N ARG A 104 -11.84 0.42 4.38
CA ARG A 104 -13.26 0.21 4.62
C ARG A 104 -13.78 1.03 5.80
N MET A 105 -13.13 0.97 6.95
CA MET A 105 -13.64 1.49 8.21
C MET A 105 -13.49 3.01 8.35
N THR A 106 -12.49 3.59 7.70
CA THR A 106 -12.27 5.04 7.76
C THR A 106 -13.17 5.82 6.81
N ARG A 107 -14.00 5.17 5.99
CA ARG A 107 -14.98 5.83 5.11
C ARG A 107 -16.13 6.44 5.90
N ASP A 108 -16.65 5.72 6.88
CA ASP A 108 -17.91 6.08 7.54
C ASP A 108 -17.75 7.19 8.58
N GLY A 109 -16.49 7.53 8.94
CA GLY A 109 -16.14 8.56 9.90
C GLY A 109 -16.45 8.25 11.36
N GLY A 110 -16.13 9.19 12.25
CA GLY A 110 -16.31 9.00 13.69
C GLY A 110 -15.26 8.05 14.26
N THR A 111 -15.68 7.00 14.97
CA THR A 111 -14.80 6.06 15.68
C THR A 111 -14.11 5.02 14.78
N GLY A 112 -14.23 5.14 13.45
CA GLY A 112 -13.72 4.16 12.48
C GLY A 112 -12.23 3.88 12.62
N VAL A 113 -11.41 4.89 12.88
CA VAL A 113 -9.96 4.72 13.12
C VAL A 113 -9.70 3.96 14.42
N GLY A 114 -10.41 4.29 15.51
CA GLY A 114 -10.26 3.60 16.79
C GLY A 114 -10.67 2.14 16.73
N LEU A 115 -11.78 1.83 16.06
CA LEU A 115 -12.21 0.44 15.83
C LEU A 115 -11.24 -0.31 14.93
N TRP A 116 -10.73 0.32 13.88
CA TRP A 116 -9.71 -0.28 13.02
C TRP A 116 -8.44 -0.64 13.79
N LEU A 117 -7.95 0.24 14.68
CA LEU A 117 -6.80 -0.05 15.54
C LEU A 117 -7.04 -1.31 16.38
N ILE A 118 -8.13 -1.32 17.14
CA ILE A 118 -8.44 -2.40 18.09
C ILE A 118 -8.71 -3.73 17.38
N GLN A 119 -9.47 -3.70 16.29
CA GLN A 119 -9.97 -4.93 15.64
C GLN A 119 -9.01 -5.50 14.60
N HIS A 120 -8.16 -4.66 14.01
CA HIS A 120 -7.34 -5.05 12.86
C HIS A 120 -5.86 -4.72 13.04
N ALA A 121 -5.51 -3.47 13.35
CA ALA A 121 -4.10 -3.06 13.35
C ALA A 121 -3.32 -3.69 14.51
N ASP A 122 -3.74 -3.45 15.76
CA ASP A 122 -3.01 -3.90 16.95
C ASP A 122 -2.81 -5.42 16.99
N PRO A 123 -3.83 -6.26 16.73
CA PRO A 123 -3.65 -7.72 16.76
C PRO A 123 -2.68 -8.23 15.68
N GLN A 124 -2.68 -7.61 14.50
CA GLN A 124 -1.80 -8.03 13.40
C GLN A 124 -0.37 -7.53 13.62
N MET A 125 -0.20 -6.28 14.07
CA MET A 125 1.12 -5.73 14.38
C MET A 125 1.77 -6.45 15.57
N ALA A 126 0.99 -6.83 16.59
CA ALA A 126 1.49 -7.65 17.69
C ALA A 126 2.06 -9.00 17.20
N LYS A 127 1.45 -9.63 16.19
CA LYS A 127 1.96 -10.86 15.58
C LYS A 127 3.18 -10.65 14.70
N LEU A 128 3.24 -9.53 13.99
CA LEU A 128 4.40 -9.19 13.16
C LEU A 128 5.63 -8.91 14.04
N PHE A 129 5.45 -8.22 15.16
CA PHE A 129 6.55 -7.92 16.07
C PHE A 129 6.94 -9.06 17.01
N ASP A 130 6.14 -10.13 17.09
CA ASP A 130 6.42 -11.28 17.95
C ASP A 130 7.81 -11.85 17.61
N PRO A 131 8.73 -11.98 18.60
CA PRO A 131 10.06 -12.51 18.35
C PRO A 131 10.04 -13.96 17.85
N GLU A 132 8.96 -14.69 18.11
CA GLU A 132 8.72 -16.05 17.63
C GLU A 132 7.82 -16.09 16.37
N GLY A 133 7.47 -14.92 15.83
CA GLY A 133 6.55 -14.74 14.71
C GLY A 133 7.22 -14.72 13.33
N THR A 134 6.55 -14.03 12.39
CA THR A 134 6.89 -14.00 10.96
C THR A 134 8.33 -13.61 10.66
N PHE A 135 8.93 -12.75 11.51
CA PHE A 135 10.28 -12.22 11.35
C PHE A 135 11.30 -12.83 12.31
N LYS A 136 11.01 -14.00 12.93
CA LYS A 136 11.87 -14.65 13.91
C LYS A 136 13.35 -14.74 13.50
N TYR A 137 13.62 -15.09 12.25
CA TYR A 137 14.96 -15.25 11.69
C TYR A 137 15.48 -14.01 10.96
N CYS A 138 14.84 -12.87 11.15
CA CYS A 138 15.27 -11.60 10.55
C CYS A 138 15.86 -10.68 11.61
N ASP A 139 16.55 -9.66 11.09
CA ASP A 139 17.18 -8.61 11.89
C ASP A 139 16.71 -7.26 11.36
N GLY A 140 16.41 -6.33 12.28
CA GLY A 140 15.84 -5.03 11.93
C GLY A 140 16.80 -4.13 11.15
N VAL A 141 18.13 -4.38 11.23
CA VAL A 141 19.17 -3.63 10.52
C VAL A 141 19.70 -4.42 9.33
N ARG A 142 20.09 -5.68 9.56
CA ARG A 142 20.71 -6.54 8.54
C ARG A 142 19.70 -7.08 7.52
N GLY A 143 18.41 -7.07 7.83
CA GLY A 143 17.36 -7.43 6.88
C GLY A 143 16.94 -8.90 6.95
N HIS A 144 16.58 -9.44 5.79
CA HIS A 144 16.17 -10.82 5.68
C HIS A 144 17.40 -11.73 5.74
N GLU A 145 17.71 -12.27 6.92
CA GLU A 145 18.92 -13.09 7.14
C GLU A 145 18.79 -14.55 6.67
N TYR A 146 17.69 -14.88 5.99
CA TYR A 146 17.50 -16.20 5.42
C TYR A 146 18.30 -16.34 4.11
N SER A 147 19.52 -16.85 4.21
CA SER A 147 20.44 -17.12 3.09
C SER A 147 19.98 -18.29 2.20
N GLY A 148 18.87 -18.13 1.49
CA GLY A 148 18.63 -18.88 0.25
C GLY A 148 17.77 -20.15 0.30
N THR A 149 17.23 -20.60 1.45
CA THR A 149 16.23 -21.68 1.48
C THR A 149 14.91 -21.25 2.12
N ALA A 150 14.02 -20.60 1.38
CA ALA A 150 12.67 -20.25 1.85
C ALA A 150 12.08 -21.29 2.83
N ILE A 151 11.54 -20.85 3.98
CA ILE A 151 10.92 -21.74 4.96
C ILE A 151 9.91 -22.61 4.21
N PRO A 152 10.03 -23.95 4.27
CA PRO A 152 9.13 -24.82 3.51
C PRO A 152 7.69 -24.62 4.00
N PRO A 153 6.69 -24.84 3.13
CA PRO A 153 5.30 -24.80 3.56
C PRO A 153 5.05 -25.81 4.69
N LEU A 154 3.97 -25.59 5.43
CA LEU A 154 3.59 -26.50 6.51
C LEU A 154 3.52 -27.95 6.01
N PRO A 155 4.09 -28.92 6.75
CA PRO A 155 3.96 -30.33 6.41
C PRO A 155 2.47 -30.70 6.33
N HIS A 156 2.07 -31.24 5.19
CA HIS A 156 0.71 -31.68 4.95
C HIS A 156 0.70 -32.99 4.17
N ARG A 157 -0.44 -33.66 4.18
CA ARG A 157 -0.76 -34.79 3.31
C ARG A 157 -2.05 -34.46 2.60
N ASP A 158 -2.23 -34.99 1.40
CA ASP A 158 -3.48 -34.81 0.69
C ASP A 158 -4.64 -35.47 1.46
N PRO A 159 -5.82 -34.83 1.51
CA PRO A 159 -6.99 -35.43 2.10
C PRO A 159 -7.41 -36.66 1.26
N PRO A 160 -7.99 -37.71 1.90
CA PRO A 160 -8.56 -38.85 1.19
C PRO A 160 -9.57 -38.43 0.10
N GLU A 161 -9.64 -39.18 -0.99
CA GLU A 161 -10.50 -38.90 -2.15
C GLU A 161 -11.96 -38.69 -1.75
N GLU A 162 -12.45 -39.45 -0.76
CA GLU A 162 -13.82 -39.40 -0.28
C GLU A 162 -14.20 -38.06 0.33
N LEU A 163 -13.21 -37.28 0.78
CA LEU A 163 -13.41 -35.96 1.37
C LEU A 163 -13.27 -34.81 0.35
N LYS A 164 -12.85 -35.08 -0.89
CA LYS A 164 -12.58 -34.02 -1.87
C LYS A 164 -13.80 -33.15 -2.17
N ASN A 165 -14.99 -33.75 -2.19
CA ASN A 165 -16.24 -33.04 -2.46
C ASN A 165 -16.68 -32.12 -1.30
N LEU A 166 -16.07 -32.22 -0.11
CA LEU A 166 -16.33 -31.32 1.02
C LEU A 166 -15.53 -30.02 0.93
N PHE A 167 -14.42 -30.01 0.20
CA PHE A 167 -13.71 -28.79 -0.14
C PHE A 167 -14.41 -28.17 -1.34
N ARG A 168 -14.92 -26.94 -1.19
CA ARG A 168 -15.58 -26.22 -2.29
C ARG A 168 -14.63 -26.15 -3.48
N THR A 169 -14.91 -26.90 -4.54
CA THR A 169 -14.32 -26.67 -5.86
C THR A 169 -15.00 -25.44 -6.45
N GLY A 170 -14.47 -24.26 -6.15
CA GLY A 170 -14.83 -23.08 -6.91
C GLY A 170 -14.32 -23.29 -8.34
N GLU A 171 -15.20 -23.15 -9.33
CA GLU A 171 -14.78 -22.91 -10.71
C GLU A 171 -13.86 -21.69 -10.67
N VAL A 172 -12.59 -21.87 -11.04
CA VAL A 172 -11.67 -20.76 -11.20
C VAL A 172 -12.08 -20.12 -12.52
N ASP A 173 -12.81 -18.99 -12.48
CA ASP A 173 -13.02 -18.18 -13.68
C ASP A 173 -11.64 -17.80 -14.22
N GLU A 174 -11.27 -18.41 -15.35
CA GLU A 174 -10.02 -18.11 -16.02
C GLU A 174 -10.06 -16.64 -16.46
N PRO A 175 -9.08 -15.80 -16.04
CA PRO A 175 -9.07 -14.40 -16.42
C PRO A 175 -9.03 -14.31 -17.96
N PRO A 176 -9.82 -13.43 -18.58
CA PRO A 176 -9.88 -13.34 -20.04
C PRO A 176 -8.48 -13.08 -20.59
N SER A 177 -8.02 -14.00 -21.44
CA SER A 177 -6.74 -13.88 -22.13
C SER A 177 -6.69 -12.54 -22.87
N GLN A 178 -5.77 -11.65 -22.47
CA GLN A 178 -5.59 -10.40 -23.19
C GLN A 178 -5.15 -10.71 -24.62
N PRO A 179 -5.79 -10.13 -25.66
CA PRO A 179 -5.33 -10.33 -27.02
C PRO A 179 -3.94 -9.71 -27.16
N SER A 180 -2.98 -10.55 -27.58
CA SER A 180 -1.62 -10.14 -27.92
C SER A 180 -1.69 -9.12 -29.06
N GLY A 181 -1.59 -7.85 -28.72
CA GLY A 181 -1.53 -6.75 -29.67
C GLY A 181 -0.21 -6.80 -30.43
N ALA A 182 -0.32 -7.05 -31.73
CA ALA A 182 0.77 -7.04 -32.70
C ALA A 182 1.64 -5.78 -32.57
N THR A 183 2.96 -6.00 -32.46
CA THR A 183 3.96 -4.95 -32.68
C THR A 183 3.99 -4.59 -34.16
N GLY A 184 3.20 -3.60 -34.55
CA GLY A 184 3.36 -2.86 -35.80
C GLY A 184 4.50 -1.86 -35.66
N GLY A 185 5.46 -1.93 -36.57
CA GLY A 185 6.65 -1.08 -36.59
C GLY A 185 6.33 0.41 -36.76
N ALA A 186 7.11 1.24 -36.09
CA ALA A 186 7.21 2.66 -36.37
C ALA A 186 8.66 2.98 -36.76
N GLU A 187 8.83 3.35 -38.02
CA GLU A 187 10.07 3.84 -38.62
C GLU A 187 10.52 5.13 -37.92
N HIS A 188 11.83 5.21 -37.67
CA HIS A 188 12.49 6.31 -37.00
C HIS A 188 13.01 7.29 -38.05
N THR A 189 12.28 8.38 -38.32
CA THR A 189 12.78 9.47 -39.18
C THR A 189 13.72 10.36 -38.36
N ALA A 190 15.02 10.23 -38.60
CA ALA A 190 16.05 11.03 -37.96
C ALA A 190 16.15 12.43 -38.59
N ALA A 191 16.14 13.46 -37.75
CA ALA A 191 16.42 14.83 -38.12
C ALA A 191 17.93 15.14 -38.00
N GLN A 192 18.46 15.70 -39.09
CA GLN A 192 19.42 16.81 -39.18
C GLN A 192 20.82 16.64 -38.56
N GLY A 193 21.81 16.48 -39.45
CA GLY A 193 23.20 16.89 -39.24
C GLY A 193 23.59 17.92 -40.31
N ALA A 194 24.02 19.10 -39.87
CA ALA A 194 24.51 20.20 -40.69
C ALA A 194 25.93 19.94 -41.19
N GLN A 195 26.25 20.40 -42.42
CA GLN A 195 27.55 21.02 -42.73
C GLN A 195 27.52 21.73 -44.09
N ALA A 196 28.27 22.84 -44.12
CA ALA A 196 28.32 23.90 -45.12
C ALA A 196 29.32 23.62 -46.27
N THR A 197 29.59 24.68 -47.05
CA THR A 197 30.46 24.85 -48.24
C THR A 197 29.66 24.78 -49.54
N ASP A 198 29.83 25.63 -50.54
CA ASP A 198 30.61 26.86 -50.77
C ASP A 198 29.99 27.56 -52.01
N GLU A 199 30.38 28.81 -52.29
CA GLU A 199 30.58 29.45 -53.62
C GLU A 199 29.79 28.94 -54.87
N ALA A 200 29.29 29.74 -55.80
CA ALA A 200 29.38 31.16 -56.15
C ALA A 200 28.46 31.39 -57.38
N SER A 201 28.09 32.67 -57.61
CA SER A 201 27.68 33.27 -58.93
C SER A 201 26.43 32.67 -59.60
N ASP A 202 25.58 33.34 -60.36
CA ASP A 202 25.56 34.57 -61.16
C ASP A 202 24.05 34.94 -61.24
N GLU A 203 23.68 36.19 -61.02
CA GLU A 203 23.18 37.13 -62.05
C GLU A 203 21.96 36.71 -62.91
N VAL A 204 21.18 37.75 -63.21
CA VAL A 204 20.24 37.94 -64.34
C VAL A 204 18.73 37.90 -64.01
N GLU A 205 18.23 39.11 -63.72
CA GLU A 205 17.08 39.83 -64.31
C GLU A 205 15.74 39.11 -64.63
N ASP A 206 14.72 39.60 -63.94
CA ASP A 206 13.53 40.29 -64.48
C ASP A 206 12.64 39.60 -65.53
N SER A 207 11.51 39.05 -65.06
CA SER A 207 10.12 39.35 -65.49
C SER A 207 9.13 38.26 -65.08
#